data_AF-K9FIX6-F1
#
_entry.id   AF-K9FIX6-F1
#
_cell.length_a   1.000
_cell.length_b   1.000
_cell.length_c   1.000
_cell.angle_alpha   90.00
_cell.angle_beta   90.00
_cell.angle_gamma   90.00
#
_symmetry.space_group_name_H-M   'P 1'
#
loop_
_entity.id
_entity.type
_entity.pdbx_description
1 polymer ?
#
loop_
_entity_poly.entity_id
_entity_poly.type
_entity_poly.pdbx_seq_one_letter_code
_entity_poly.pdbx_strand_id
1 'polypeptide(L)'
;MGASPQTPNHGQDRHEDPGNVHIASHDAFDLIGHYADLTGAESDTDVESDDTATFESGSQQRRLESAPLATSHRRYSSNEDDDNDHDGVLTPSDEDEEKPVTWSSLPKKGQLAILTLARLSEPLTQTSLQAYLFYQLKSFDPSLPDSKISAQAGILQGSFTAAQFITAVWWGRLADAEWMGRKRVLLIGLMGTCLSCVGFGFSRSFTTAVVFRTLGGVLNSNVGVMRTLIAEIIAEKKDDESVYTDGSVGNWSTPSSPARSRVHPRPFKKVGFLQIWTSNVILTLTAQFLLAFHTSAFNSMTFVFLPAPRAPENSRQGLFHFGGGLGLPSSRVGLATAIVGLIGLPLQIFFYPRIQTKLGTLTSFRTFLPFSPFAYVLMPFLVVLPRIPWIVWPSFTFVVGLQVISRTFILPASVILVNNCVTDPSMLGTVHGVAQSVSSAARTLGPFLGGWGLGLGLENNMIGAVWWALAVESLLGWAMLWRIYEGKGIEDKKDEVEEDEE
;
A
#
# COMPACT_ATOMS: atom_id res chain seq x y z
N MET A 1 -42.68 -56.15 -26.62
CA MET A 1 -44.10 -55.73 -26.62
C MET A 1 -44.40 -55.07 -25.29
N GLY A 2 -45.05 -53.91 -25.30
CA GLY A 2 -45.63 -53.29 -24.10
C GLY A 2 -44.97 -51.97 -23.72
N ALA A 3 -45.64 -50.87 -24.07
CA ALA A 3 -45.21 -49.49 -23.98
C ALA A 3 -45.43 -48.85 -22.59
N SER A 4 -44.74 -47.71 -22.38
CA SER A 4 -44.98 -46.59 -21.44
C SER A 4 -46.48 -46.27 -21.18
N PRO A 5 -46.88 -45.48 -20.15
CA PRO A 5 -46.17 -44.30 -19.61
C PRO A 5 -46.38 -43.96 -18.10
N GLN A 6 -45.59 -43.01 -17.57
CA GLN A 6 -46.07 -41.79 -16.87
C GLN A 6 -44.91 -41.01 -16.22
N THR A 7 -44.99 -39.69 -16.37
CA THR A 7 -44.08 -38.61 -15.94
C THR A 7 -43.91 -38.47 -14.42
N PRO A 8 -42.79 -37.91 -13.96
CA PRO A 8 -42.84 -36.68 -13.14
C PRO A 8 -41.75 -35.67 -13.56
N ASN A 9 -42.08 -34.39 -13.73
CA ASN A 9 -42.21 -33.31 -12.74
C ASN A 9 -40.87 -32.60 -12.44
N HIS A 10 -40.98 -31.27 -12.36
CA HIS A 10 -39.93 -30.24 -12.40
C HIS A 10 -38.63 -30.54 -11.62
N GLY A 11 -37.51 -30.48 -12.33
CA GLY A 11 -36.17 -30.33 -11.76
C GLY A 11 -35.86 -28.86 -11.54
N GLN A 12 -35.63 -28.53 -10.28
CA GLN A 12 -35.32 -27.23 -9.70
C GLN A 12 -33.91 -26.78 -10.10
N ASP A 13 -33.79 -25.51 -10.52
CA ASP A 13 -32.54 -24.85 -10.86
C ASP A 13 -31.54 -24.92 -9.69
N ARG A 14 -30.33 -25.45 -9.97
CA ARG A 14 -29.18 -25.32 -9.08
C ARG A 14 -28.62 -23.91 -9.22
N HIS A 15 -28.98 -23.04 -8.29
CA HIS A 15 -28.13 -21.89 -7.95
C HIS A 15 -26.91 -22.44 -7.22
N GLU A 16 -25.79 -22.58 -7.94
CA GLU A 16 -24.46 -22.66 -7.34
C GLU A 16 -24.10 -21.26 -6.82
N ASP A 17 -24.06 -21.13 -5.50
CA ASP A 17 -23.68 -19.92 -4.79
C ASP A 17 -22.14 -19.84 -4.73
N PRO A 18 -21.47 -18.88 -5.40
CA PRO A 18 -20.03 -18.77 -5.34
C PRO A 18 -19.62 -18.13 -4.00
N GLY A 19 -18.85 -18.89 -3.22
CA GLY A 19 -18.37 -18.56 -1.88
C GLY A 19 -17.94 -17.11 -1.68
N ASN A 20 -18.52 -16.53 -0.63
CA ASN A 20 -18.28 -15.20 -0.08
C ASN A 20 -16.79 -14.87 0.01
N VAL A 21 -16.40 -13.78 -0.67
CA VAL A 21 -15.08 -13.18 -0.58
C VAL A 21 -15.11 -12.13 0.53
N HIS A 22 -14.50 -12.44 1.67
CA HIS A 22 -14.25 -11.48 2.74
C HIS A 22 -13.18 -10.47 2.30
N ILE A 23 -13.56 -9.21 2.17
CA ILE A 23 -12.65 -8.05 2.10
C ILE A 23 -13.18 -7.07 3.14
N ALA A 24 -12.43 -6.86 4.22
CA ALA A 24 -12.79 -5.87 5.23
C ALA A 24 -12.74 -4.48 4.58
N SER A 25 -13.74 -3.61 4.84
CA SER A 25 -13.83 -2.27 4.23
C SER A 25 -12.62 -1.37 4.45
N HIS A 26 -11.76 -1.70 5.41
CA HIS A 26 -10.52 -0.97 5.69
C HIS A 26 -9.54 -1.07 4.51
N ASP A 27 -9.52 -2.22 3.82
CA ASP A 27 -8.66 -2.50 2.65
C ASP A 27 -9.07 -1.70 1.39
N ALA A 28 -10.27 -1.14 1.39
CA ALA A 28 -10.87 -0.51 0.23
C ALA A 28 -10.34 0.93 0.02
N PHE A 29 -9.89 1.59 1.10
CA PHE A 29 -9.18 2.88 1.05
C PHE A 29 -7.67 2.71 0.85
N ASP A 30 -7.09 1.62 1.36
CA ASP A 30 -5.74 1.21 1.00
C ASP A 30 -5.65 0.87 -0.49
N LEU A 31 -6.75 0.37 -1.08
CA LEU A 31 -6.88 0.23 -2.54
C LEU A 31 -6.65 1.57 -3.25
N ILE A 32 -7.21 2.69 -2.78
CA ILE A 32 -7.07 4.07 -3.34
C ILE A 32 -5.64 4.61 -3.22
N GLY A 33 -4.94 4.32 -2.11
CA GLY A 33 -3.49 4.56 -2.00
C GLY A 33 -2.69 3.69 -2.99
N HIS A 34 -3.09 2.42 -3.13
CA HIS A 34 -2.54 1.48 -4.11
C HIS A 34 -2.80 1.84 -5.57
N TYR A 35 -3.85 2.60 -5.89
CA TYR A 35 -4.12 3.08 -7.25
C TYR A 35 -3.05 4.10 -7.72
N ALA A 36 -2.44 4.86 -6.79
CA ALA A 36 -1.32 5.76 -7.08
C ALA A 36 0.00 5.01 -7.29
N ASP A 37 0.25 3.96 -6.49
CA ASP A 37 1.45 3.11 -6.54
C ASP A 37 1.70 2.49 -7.92
N LEU A 38 0.65 2.29 -8.72
CA LEU A 38 0.76 1.64 -10.02
C LEU A 38 1.32 2.53 -11.13
N THR A 39 1.27 3.85 -11.02
CA THR A 39 1.68 4.75 -12.12
C THR A 39 3.04 5.40 -11.89
N GLY A 40 3.73 5.05 -10.79
CA GLY A 40 4.93 5.75 -10.36
C GLY A 40 4.62 7.03 -9.58
N ALA A 41 3.40 7.13 -9.04
CA ALA A 41 3.02 8.13 -8.06
C ALA A 41 3.11 7.52 -6.67
N GLU A 42 4.21 7.81 -5.99
CA GLU A 42 4.41 7.39 -4.61
C GLU A 42 3.38 8.11 -3.71
N SER A 43 2.57 7.32 -3.00
CA SER A 43 1.88 7.77 -1.79
C SER A 43 2.26 6.86 -0.63
N ASP A 44 3.16 7.35 0.20
CA ASP A 44 3.65 6.71 1.43
C ASP A 44 2.50 6.40 2.42
N THR A 45 1.97 5.17 2.41
CA THR A 45 1.57 4.44 3.63
C THR A 45 1.97 2.99 3.54
N ASP A 46 2.35 2.33 4.63
CA ASP A 46 1.59 2.22 5.89
C ASP A 46 2.38 2.69 7.13
N VAL A 47 1.92 3.65 7.97
CA VAL A 47 0.94 3.43 9.05
C VAL A 47 0.81 4.67 9.96
N GLU A 48 -0.33 4.83 10.65
CA GLU A 48 -0.50 4.91 12.13
C GLU A 48 -1.89 5.44 12.48
N SER A 49 -2.75 4.51 12.92
CA SER A 49 -3.97 4.78 13.67
C SER A 49 -3.61 4.81 15.15
N ASP A 50 -3.55 6.01 15.72
CA ASP A 50 -3.52 6.19 17.17
C ASP A 50 -4.95 6.53 17.58
N ASP A 51 -5.72 5.50 17.92
CA ASP A 51 -6.83 5.56 18.88
C ASP A 51 -7.08 4.14 19.38
N THR A 52 -6.50 3.85 20.53
CA THR A 52 -6.78 2.64 21.30
C THR A 52 -8.11 2.87 22.02
N ALA A 53 -9.22 2.52 21.38
CA ALA A 53 -10.47 2.20 22.08
C ALA A 53 -10.46 0.69 22.34
N THR A 54 -10.11 0.31 23.57
CA THR A 54 -10.29 -1.03 24.13
C THR A 54 -11.73 -1.50 23.96
N PHE A 55 -11.97 -2.61 23.26
CA PHE A 55 -13.11 -3.49 23.53
C PHE A 55 -12.74 -4.92 23.13
N GLU A 56 -12.82 -5.82 24.10
CA GLU A 56 -12.66 -7.25 23.96
C GLU A 56 -13.80 -7.86 23.14
N SER A 57 -13.49 -8.79 22.23
CA SER A 57 -14.38 -9.89 21.86
C SER A 57 -13.53 -11.06 21.36
N GLY A 58 -13.77 -12.26 21.90
CA GLY A 58 -12.93 -13.44 21.75
C GLY A 58 -13.08 -14.13 20.38
N SER A 59 -12.00 -14.70 19.88
CA SER A 59 -12.02 -15.59 18.71
C SER A 59 -11.82 -17.04 19.15
N GLN A 60 -12.88 -17.85 19.14
CA GLN A 60 -12.75 -19.31 19.16
C GLN A 60 -12.65 -19.82 17.73
N GLN A 61 -11.44 -20.17 17.28
CA GLN A 61 -11.23 -20.91 16.03
C GLN A 61 -10.60 -22.27 16.33
N ARG A 62 -11.45 -23.27 16.59
CA ARG A 62 -11.03 -24.65 16.90
C ARG A 62 -10.77 -25.44 15.61
N ARG A 63 -9.56 -26.00 15.48
CA ARG A 63 -9.16 -26.94 14.42
C ARG A 63 -9.85 -28.30 14.60
N LEU A 64 -10.23 -28.91 13.48
CA LEU A 64 -10.85 -30.23 13.35
C LEU A 64 -9.81 -31.35 13.51
N GLU A 65 -9.94 -32.16 14.57
CA GLU A 65 -9.39 -33.51 14.65
C GLU A 65 -10.47 -34.57 14.34
N SER A 66 -10.01 -35.75 13.93
CA SER A 66 -10.69 -36.79 13.16
C SER A 66 -11.47 -37.86 13.96
N ALA A 67 -12.70 -38.18 13.48
CA ALA A 67 -13.37 -39.52 13.40
C ALA A 67 -13.72 -40.32 14.70
N PRO A 68 -14.56 -41.41 14.68
CA PRO A 68 -15.78 -41.73 13.91
C PRO A 68 -16.96 -42.37 14.73
N LEU A 69 -18.12 -42.56 14.05
CA LEU A 69 -19.16 -43.65 14.17
C LEU A 69 -19.93 -43.91 15.49
N ALA A 70 -21.28 -43.91 15.38
CA ALA A 70 -22.23 -44.99 15.79
C ALA A 70 -23.65 -44.41 16.08
N THR A 71 -24.59 -44.55 15.14
CA THR A 71 -25.80 -45.42 15.18
C THR A 71 -26.77 -45.26 16.35
N SER A 72 -28.05 -45.05 16.00
CA SER A 72 -29.21 -45.92 16.33
C SER A 72 -30.45 -45.24 16.94
N HIS A 73 -31.55 -45.25 16.16
CA HIS A 73 -32.98 -45.48 16.54
C HIS A 73 -33.63 -44.55 17.59
N ARG A 74 -34.92 -44.16 17.60
CA ARG A 74 -36.23 -44.62 17.05
C ARG A 74 -37.23 -43.45 17.32
N ARG A 75 -38.04 -43.01 16.36
CA ARG A 75 -39.49 -43.29 16.17
C ARG A 75 -40.46 -42.81 17.29
N TYR A 76 -41.11 -41.67 17.01
CA TYR A 76 -42.56 -41.32 17.10
C TYR A 76 -43.38 -41.69 18.36
N SER A 77 -43.97 -40.69 19.04
CA SER A 77 -45.42 -40.63 19.35
C SER A 77 -45.85 -39.30 19.99
N SER A 78 -46.93 -38.73 19.41
CA SER A 78 -48.08 -38.00 19.98
C SER A 78 -47.93 -36.97 21.13
N ASN A 79 -48.40 -35.76 20.80
CA ASN A 79 -49.13 -34.76 21.60
C ASN A 79 -49.66 -35.21 22.98
N GLU A 80 -49.51 -34.35 23.98
CA GLU A 80 -50.61 -33.67 24.68
C GLU A 80 -50.04 -32.62 25.64
N ASP A 81 -50.83 -31.56 25.82
CA ASP A 81 -50.58 -30.35 26.59
C ASP A 81 -50.43 -30.61 28.10
N ASP A 82 -49.52 -29.90 28.79
CA ASP A 82 -49.86 -29.22 30.06
C ASP A 82 -48.71 -28.30 30.53
N ASP A 83 -49.10 -27.13 31.03
CA ASP A 83 -48.25 -26.09 31.61
C ASP A 83 -47.63 -26.55 32.94
N ASN A 84 -46.31 -26.41 33.12
CA ASN A 84 -45.74 -25.91 34.38
C ASN A 84 -44.24 -25.60 34.31
N ASP A 85 -43.91 -24.43 34.89
CA ASP A 85 -42.65 -24.00 35.50
C ASP A 85 -41.41 -24.89 35.33
N HIS A 86 -40.42 -24.39 34.56
CA HIS A 86 -39.02 -24.68 34.82
C HIS A 86 -38.12 -23.49 34.46
N ASP A 87 -37.37 -23.05 35.47
CA ASP A 87 -36.14 -22.26 35.45
C ASP A 87 -35.47 -22.15 34.07
N GLY A 88 -35.76 -21.04 33.38
CA GLY A 88 -35.05 -20.65 32.17
C GLY A 88 -33.67 -20.11 32.54
N VAL A 89 -32.68 -20.99 32.57
CA VAL A 89 -31.26 -20.64 32.43
C VAL A 89 -31.15 -19.64 31.27
N LEU A 90 -30.63 -18.45 31.55
CA LEU A 90 -30.32 -17.43 30.56
C LEU A 90 -29.46 -18.06 29.46
N THR A 91 -30.05 -18.31 28.29
CA THR A 91 -29.29 -18.54 27.08
C THR A 91 -28.51 -17.27 26.78
N PRO A 92 -27.19 -17.33 26.53
CA PRO A 92 -26.44 -16.16 26.09
C PRO A 92 -27.13 -15.62 24.85
N SER A 93 -27.57 -14.35 24.92
CA SER A 93 -28.07 -13.61 23.78
C SER A 93 -27.07 -13.70 22.65
N ASP A 94 -27.57 -14.02 21.46
CA ASP A 94 -26.84 -14.05 20.19
C ASP A 94 -25.82 -12.91 20.15
N GLU A 95 -24.53 -13.24 20.25
CA GLU A 95 -23.46 -12.31 19.95
C GLU A 95 -23.61 -11.93 18.47
N ASP A 96 -23.90 -10.65 18.22
CA ASP A 96 -24.04 -10.08 16.89
C ASP A 96 -22.81 -10.45 16.04
N GLU A 97 -22.96 -11.41 15.13
CA GLU A 97 -21.97 -11.69 14.09
C GLU A 97 -21.75 -10.39 13.29
N GLU A 98 -20.59 -9.74 13.46
CA GLU A 98 -20.19 -8.54 12.72
C GLU A 98 -20.26 -8.81 11.21
N LYS A 99 -21.34 -8.36 10.57
CA LYS A 99 -21.51 -8.46 9.12
C LYS A 99 -20.37 -7.69 8.43
N PRO A 100 -19.75 -8.25 7.37
CA PRO A 100 -18.61 -7.62 6.71
C PRO A 100 -19.01 -6.24 6.18
N VAL A 101 -18.24 -5.24 6.61
CA VAL A 101 -18.45 -3.84 6.28
C VAL A 101 -18.39 -3.69 4.76
N THR A 102 -19.55 -3.46 4.15
CA THR A 102 -19.69 -3.31 2.70
C THR A 102 -19.62 -1.81 2.36
N TRP A 103 -19.14 -1.39 1.18
CA TRP A 103 -19.09 0.03 0.79
C TRP A 103 -20.41 0.80 0.99
N SER A 104 -21.54 0.10 1.02
CA SER A 104 -22.86 0.63 1.36
C SER A 104 -22.99 1.12 2.80
N SER A 105 -22.22 0.59 3.77
CA SER A 105 -22.25 0.96 5.19
C SER A 105 -21.23 2.04 5.57
N LEU A 106 -20.41 2.54 4.65
CA LEU A 106 -19.42 3.58 4.98
C LEU A 106 -20.07 4.94 5.37
N PRO A 107 -19.54 5.62 6.41
CA PRO A 107 -20.00 6.95 6.82
C PRO A 107 -19.77 8.04 5.79
N LYS A 108 -20.60 9.10 5.87
CA LYS A 108 -20.39 10.41 5.24
C LYS A 108 -19.80 10.30 3.82
N LYS A 109 -20.36 9.43 2.98
CA LYS A 109 -19.83 9.03 1.66
C LYS A 109 -19.41 10.19 0.77
N GLY A 110 -20.14 11.32 0.83
CA GLY A 110 -19.80 12.53 0.08
C GLY A 110 -18.50 13.20 0.54
N GLN A 111 -18.26 13.30 1.85
CA GLN A 111 -17.01 13.84 2.39
C GLN A 111 -15.83 12.94 2.01
N LEU A 112 -16.03 11.63 2.15
CA LEU A 112 -15.02 10.63 1.83
C LEU A 112 -14.69 10.62 0.32
N ALA A 113 -15.70 10.77 -0.54
CA ALA A 113 -15.51 10.90 -1.99
C ALA A 113 -14.73 12.18 -2.36
N ILE A 114 -15.05 13.32 -1.75
CA ILE A 114 -14.29 14.58 -1.94
C ILE A 114 -12.84 14.39 -1.53
N LEU A 115 -12.61 13.68 -0.43
CA LEU A 115 -11.29 13.43 0.12
C LEU A 115 -10.45 12.54 -0.80
N THR A 116 -11.06 11.47 -1.34
CA THR A 116 -10.48 10.63 -2.39
C THR A 116 -10.12 11.42 -3.64
N LEU A 117 -11.03 12.28 -4.13
CA LEU A 117 -10.77 13.12 -5.30
C LEU A 117 -9.62 14.11 -5.06
N ALA A 118 -9.57 14.72 -3.87
CA ALA A 118 -8.46 15.57 -3.47
C ALA A 118 -7.14 14.80 -3.47
N ARG A 119 -7.14 13.55 -2.99
CA ARG A 119 -5.94 12.70 -2.96
C ARG A 119 -5.45 12.32 -4.34
N LEU A 120 -6.34 12.06 -5.29
CA LEU A 120 -5.97 11.67 -6.67
C LEU A 120 -5.16 12.74 -7.41
N SER A 121 -5.27 14.02 -7.03
CA SER A 121 -4.61 15.12 -7.72
C SER A 121 -3.08 15.04 -7.72
N GLU A 122 -2.47 14.59 -6.62
CA GLU A 122 -1.01 14.51 -6.49
C GLU A 122 -0.42 13.39 -7.35
N PRO A 123 -0.92 12.14 -7.25
CA PRO A 123 -0.52 11.06 -8.14
C PRO A 123 -0.64 11.40 -9.62
N LEU A 124 -1.76 12.02 -10.01
CA LEU A 124 -1.98 12.45 -11.39
C LEU A 124 -0.94 13.48 -11.85
N THR A 125 -0.53 14.40 -10.97
CA THR A 125 0.49 15.39 -11.29
C THR A 125 1.86 14.75 -11.49
N GLN A 126 2.26 13.85 -10.58
CA GLN A 126 3.57 13.18 -10.63
C GLN A 126 3.72 12.31 -11.87
N THR A 127 2.66 11.58 -12.22
CA THR A 127 2.65 10.63 -13.33
C THR A 127 2.59 11.35 -14.68
N SER A 128 1.81 12.43 -14.76
CA SER A 128 1.78 13.31 -15.91
C SER A 128 3.17 13.87 -16.22
N LEU A 129 3.87 14.36 -15.19
CA LEU A 129 5.21 14.90 -15.35
C LEU A 129 6.19 13.91 -15.99
N GLN A 130 6.19 12.67 -15.52
CA GLN A 130 7.13 11.64 -15.95
C GLN A 130 7.15 11.45 -17.48
N ALA A 131 6.01 11.69 -18.15
CA ALA A 131 5.88 11.55 -19.60
C ALA A 131 6.67 12.60 -20.41
N TYR A 132 6.94 13.78 -19.84
CA TYR A 132 7.56 14.89 -20.57
C TYR A 132 8.78 15.50 -19.89
N LEU A 133 9.10 15.09 -18.66
CA LEU A 133 10.19 15.67 -17.85
C LEU A 133 11.52 15.77 -18.60
N PHE A 134 11.97 14.68 -19.23
CA PHE A 134 13.25 14.66 -19.94
C PHE A 134 13.30 15.71 -21.05
N TYR A 135 12.24 15.79 -21.86
CA TYR A 135 12.15 16.76 -22.96
C TYR A 135 12.03 18.19 -22.48
N GLN A 136 11.31 18.41 -21.37
CA GLN A 136 11.22 19.73 -20.73
C GLN A 136 12.60 20.21 -20.25
N LEU A 137 13.37 19.34 -19.59
CA LEU A 137 14.71 19.70 -19.13
C LEU A 137 15.67 19.96 -20.31
N LYS A 138 15.57 19.15 -21.37
CA LYS A 138 16.33 19.35 -22.61
C LYS A 138 15.95 20.64 -23.35
N SER A 139 14.72 21.13 -23.20
CA SER A 139 14.29 22.40 -23.81
C SER A 139 14.81 23.64 -23.07
N PHE A 140 15.15 23.52 -21.79
CA PHE A 140 15.78 24.62 -21.03
C PHE A 140 17.19 24.92 -21.53
N ASP A 141 17.96 23.87 -21.84
CA ASP A 141 19.30 24.01 -22.41
C ASP A 141 19.60 22.85 -23.38
N PRO A 142 19.39 23.05 -24.69
CA PRO A 142 19.64 22.04 -25.70
C PRO A 142 21.13 21.66 -25.85
N SER A 143 22.05 22.46 -25.31
CA SER A 143 23.49 22.22 -25.41
C SER A 143 24.00 21.19 -24.39
N LEU A 144 23.20 20.89 -23.35
CA LEU A 144 23.59 19.95 -22.31
C LEU A 144 23.57 18.51 -22.83
N PRO A 145 24.56 17.69 -22.43
CA PRO A 145 24.57 16.28 -22.75
C PRO A 145 23.42 15.56 -22.01
N ASP A 146 22.91 14.49 -22.61
CA ASP A 146 21.80 13.71 -22.04
C ASP A 146 22.12 13.14 -20.65
N SER A 147 23.41 12.94 -20.33
CA SER A 147 23.88 12.55 -18.99
C SER A 147 23.57 13.60 -17.92
N LYS A 148 23.74 14.88 -18.23
CA LYS A 148 23.41 16.00 -17.33
C LYS A 148 21.90 16.19 -17.21
N ILE A 149 21.16 16.03 -18.31
CA ILE A 149 19.69 16.07 -18.29
C ILE A 149 19.12 14.95 -17.39
N SER A 150 19.71 13.75 -17.46
CA SER A 150 19.36 12.63 -16.57
C SER A 150 19.59 12.95 -15.10
N ALA A 151 20.75 13.52 -14.77
CA ALA A 151 21.04 13.94 -13.40
C ALA A 151 20.08 15.05 -12.91
N GLN A 152 19.77 16.02 -13.77
CA GLN A 152 18.78 17.07 -13.48
C GLN A 152 17.38 16.51 -13.22
N ALA A 153 16.94 15.49 -13.98
CA ALA A 153 15.66 14.83 -13.76
C ALA A 153 15.60 14.14 -12.39
N GLY A 154 16.68 13.47 -11.99
CA GLY A 154 16.81 12.86 -10.66
C GLY A 154 16.76 13.89 -9.53
N ILE A 155 17.48 15.01 -9.68
CA ILE A 155 17.44 16.13 -8.71
C ILE A 155 16.04 16.71 -8.60
N LEU A 156 15.36 16.93 -9.72
CA LEU A 156 14.03 17.53 -9.72
C LEU A 156 13.00 16.62 -9.01
N GLN A 157 13.05 15.32 -9.26
CA GLN A 157 12.18 14.35 -8.56
C GLN A 157 12.54 14.26 -7.07
N GLY A 158 13.84 14.11 -6.74
CA GLY A 158 14.30 14.04 -5.35
C GLY A 158 14.03 15.31 -4.54
N SER A 159 14.07 16.49 -5.15
CA SER A 159 13.82 17.77 -4.45
C SER A 159 12.38 17.90 -3.93
N PHE A 160 11.40 17.35 -4.66
CA PHE A 160 10.00 17.35 -4.24
C PHE A 160 9.78 16.45 -3.03
N THR A 161 10.26 15.20 -3.09
CA THR A 161 10.12 14.22 -2.00
C THR A 161 10.96 14.61 -0.78
N ALA A 162 12.16 15.16 -0.98
CA ALA A 162 12.99 15.72 0.10
C ALA A 162 12.25 16.83 0.84
N ALA A 163 11.63 17.76 0.11
CA ALA A 163 10.86 18.84 0.70
C ALA A 163 9.68 18.29 1.51
N GLN A 164 8.91 17.36 0.95
CA GLN A 164 7.80 16.72 1.66
C GLN A 164 8.25 16.05 2.96
N PHE A 165 9.34 15.29 2.90
CA PHE A 165 9.89 14.59 4.04
C PHE A 165 10.27 15.55 5.18
N ILE A 166 10.96 16.65 4.85
CA ILE A 166 11.40 17.65 5.83
C ILE A 166 10.20 18.36 6.48
N THR A 167 9.15 18.66 5.72
CA THR A 167 8.01 19.45 6.21
C THR A 167 6.82 18.63 6.72
N ALA A 168 6.81 17.30 6.54
CA ALA A 168 5.71 16.42 6.96
C ALA A 168 5.36 16.55 8.46
N VAL A 169 6.37 16.53 9.34
CA VAL A 169 6.15 16.65 10.81
C VAL A 169 5.57 18.02 11.16
N TRP A 170 6.00 19.07 10.47
CA TRP A 170 5.51 20.42 10.71
C TRP A 170 4.02 20.54 10.35
N TRP A 171 3.62 19.95 9.22
CA TRP A 171 2.21 19.91 8.80
C TRP A 171 1.32 19.06 9.70
N GLY A 172 1.79 17.93 10.21
CA GLY A 172 1.05 17.13 11.20
C GLY A 172 0.72 17.95 12.44
N ARG A 173 1.73 18.56 13.06
CA ARG A 173 1.56 19.42 14.25
C ARG A 173 0.65 20.62 13.99
N LEU A 174 0.76 21.22 12.80
CA LEU A 174 -0.07 22.34 12.41
C LEU A 174 -1.54 21.92 12.20
N ALA A 175 -1.78 20.70 11.73
CA ALA A 175 -3.12 20.16 11.52
C ALA A 175 -3.85 19.85 12.83
N ASP A 176 -3.10 19.44 13.86
CA ASP A 176 -3.63 19.20 15.22
C ASP A 176 -3.79 20.49 16.04
N ALA A 177 -3.26 21.62 15.55
CA ALA A 177 -3.44 22.91 16.23
C ALA A 177 -4.88 23.43 16.06
N GLU A 178 -5.52 23.77 17.18
CA GLU A 178 -6.93 24.23 17.23
C GLU A 178 -7.25 25.39 16.26
N TRP A 179 -6.30 26.30 16.07
CA TRP A 179 -6.51 27.49 15.23
C TRP A 179 -6.45 27.20 13.72
N MET A 180 -5.76 26.13 13.31
CA MET A 180 -5.62 25.79 11.90
C MET A 180 -6.55 24.64 11.52
N GLY A 181 -6.49 23.53 12.25
CA GLY A 181 -7.26 22.33 11.97
C GLY A 181 -6.91 21.64 10.65
N ARG A 182 -7.30 20.37 10.54
CA ARG A 182 -6.94 19.46 9.44
C ARG A 182 -7.46 19.92 8.07
N LYS A 183 -8.70 20.40 8.02
CA LYS A 183 -9.33 20.89 6.77
C LYS A 183 -8.54 22.04 6.14
N ARG A 184 -8.06 23.01 6.93
CA ARG A 184 -7.34 24.17 6.38
C ARG A 184 -5.96 23.77 5.90
N VAL A 185 -5.26 22.88 6.62
CA VAL A 185 -3.99 22.30 6.19
C VAL A 185 -4.12 21.60 4.83
N LEU A 186 -5.15 20.77 4.65
CA LEU A 186 -5.42 20.11 3.37
C LEU A 186 -5.66 21.12 2.24
N LEU A 187 -6.46 22.16 2.48
CA LEU A 187 -6.72 23.21 1.49
C LEU A 187 -5.45 23.99 1.10
N ILE A 188 -4.58 24.28 2.07
CA ILE A 188 -3.30 24.95 1.80
C ILE A 188 -2.40 24.07 0.91
N GLY A 189 -2.33 22.76 1.18
CA GLY A 189 -1.53 21.85 0.36
C GLY A 189 -2.06 21.66 -1.06
N LEU A 190 -3.38 21.61 -1.25
CA LEU A 190 -3.99 21.60 -2.58
C LEU A 190 -3.71 22.91 -3.35
N MET A 191 -3.82 24.05 -2.67
CA MET A 191 -3.49 25.35 -3.27
C MET A 191 -2.01 25.46 -3.63
N GLY A 192 -1.13 24.96 -2.75
CA GLY A 192 0.31 24.89 -3.00
C GLY A 192 0.67 23.99 -4.17
N THR A 193 -0.01 22.84 -4.29
CA THR A 193 0.14 21.95 -5.45
C THR A 193 -0.30 22.65 -6.74
N CYS A 194 -1.44 23.35 -6.73
CA CYS A 194 -1.89 24.15 -7.87
C CYS A 194 -0.86 25.21 -8.28
N LEU A 195 -0.36 26.00 -7.31
CA LEU A 195 0.64 27.04 -7.54
C LEU A 195 1.96 26.45 -8.09
N SER A 196 2.40 25.32 -7.53
CA SER A 196 3.57 24.57 -8.00
C SER A 196 3.39 24.10 -9.45
N CYS A 197 2.24 23.50 -9.79
CA CYS A 197 1.96 23.02 -11.14
C CYS A 197 1.96 24.15 -12.17
N VAL A 198 1.29 25.27 -11.86
CA VAL A 198 1.26 26.46 -12.73
C VAL A 198 2.66 27.03 -12.89
N GLY A 199 3.38 27.24 -11.79
CA GLY A 199 4.73 27.79 -11.81
C GLY A 199 5.73 26.89 -12.55
N PHE A 200 5.62 25.58 -12.36
CA PHE A 200 6.41 24.60 -13.10
C PHE A 200 6.09 24.63 -14.60
N GLY A 201 4.82 24.74 -14.99
CA GLY A 201 4.41 24.85 -16.39
C GLY A 201 4.97 26.08 -17.10
N PHE A 202 5.13 27.20 -16.40
CA PHE A 202 5.74 28.43 -16.93
C PHE A 202 7.27 28.51 -16.73
N SER A 203 7.88 27.50 -16.12
CA SER A 203 9.33 27.50 -15.90
C SER A 203 10.08 27.44 -17.24
N ARG A 204 11.10 28.30 -17.38
CA ARG A 204 11.99 28.37 -18.55
C ARG A 204 13.46 28.06 -18.19
N SER A 205 13.70 27.63 -16.96
CA SER A 205 15.04 27.33 -16.47
C SER A 205 14.97 26.19 -15.47
N PHE A 206 16.06 25.45 -15.35
CA PHE A 206 16.17 24.36 -14.37
C PHE A 206 15.97 24.86 -12.94
N THR A 207 16.55 26.01 -12.58
CA THR A 207 16.44 26.58 -11.23
C THR A 207 15.00 26.93 -10.88
N THR A 208 14.26 27.59 -11.78
CA THR A 208 12.85 27.93 -11.51
C THR A 208 11.98 26.68 -11.41
N ALA A 209 12.26 25.66 -12.22
CA ALA A 209 11.60 24.37 -12.12
C ALA A 209 11.82 23.69 -10.75
N VAL A 210 13.06 23.67 -10.25
CA VAL A 210 13.40 23.13 -8.92
C VAL A 210 12.74 23.94 -7.80
N VAL A 211 12.71 25.27 -7.89
CA VAL A 211 12.04 26.13 -6.89
C VAL A 211 10.55 25.80 -6.79
N PHE A 212 9.83 25.75 -7.92
CA PHE A 212 8.41 25.43 -7.90
C PHE A 212 8.14 24.00 -7.40
N ARG A 213 9.04 23.05 -7.71
CA ARG A 213 8.93 21.69 -7.17
C ARG A 213 9.18 21.57 -5.69
N THR A 214 10.21 22.23 -5.22
CA THR A 214 10.51 22.28 -3.79
C THR A 214 9.34 22.96 -3.06
N LEU A 215 8.80 24.05 -3.60
CA LEU A 215 7.62 24.73 -3.05
C LEU A 215 6.39 23.80 -3.02
N GLY A 216 6.15 23.04 -4.10
CA GLY A 216 5.09 22.04 -4.14
C GLY A 216 5.25 20.98 -3.05
N GLY A 217 6.46 20.47 -2.84
CA GLY A 217 6.73 19.49 -1.79
C GLY A 217 6.58 20.06 -0.38
N VAL A 218 7.10 21.28 -0.15
CA VAL A 218 6.98 22.02 1.12
C VAL A 218 5.52 22.24 1.49
N LEU A 219 4.67 22.64 0.53
CA LEU A 219 3.27 22.96 0.80
C LEU A 219 2.38 21.71 0.82
N ASN A 220 2.77 20.64 0.13
CA ASN A 220 1.96 19.44 -0.02
C ASN A 220 2.52 18.23 0.76
N SER A 221 2.86 18.40 2.04
CA SER A 221 3.27 17.30 2.94
C SER A 221 2.12 16.88 3.89
N ASN A 222 0.90 16.85 3.37
CA ASN A 222 -0.33 16.67 4.13
C ASN A 222 -0.88 15.23 4.09
N VAL A 223 -0.07 14.27 3.61
CA VAL A 223 -0.46 12.86 3.47
C VAL A 223 -0.87 12.24 4.82
N GLY A 224 -0.10 12.52 5.89
CA GLY A 224 -0.45 12.07 7.25
C GLY A 224 -1.79 12.64 7.73
N VAL A 225 -1.97 13.96 7.57
CA VAL A 225 -3.20 14.69 7.94
C VAL A 225 -4.44 14.13 7.24
N MET A 226 -4.27 13.68 6.00
CA MET A 226 -5.35 13.09 5.22
C MET A 226 -5.87 11.80 5.86
N ARG A 227 -4.97 10.92 6.28
CA ARG A 227 -5.35 9.62 6.86
C ARG A 227 -5.98 9.76 8.21
N THR A 228 -5.42 10.63 9.03
CA THR A 228 -5.98 10.90 10.35
C THR A 228 -7.39 11.50 10.20
N LEU A 229 -7.65 12.32 9.16
CA LEU A 229 -9.01 12.79 8.86
C LEU A 229 -9.95 11.68 8.35
N ILE A 230 -9.46 10.73 7.55
CA ILE A 230 -10.26 9.56 7.13
C ILE A 230 -10.65 8.73 8.35
N ALA A 231 -9.69 8.45 9.24
CA ALA A 231 -9.92 7.68 10.45
C ALA A 231 -10.95 8.35 11.36
N GLU A 232 -10.85 9.66 11.57
CA GLU A 232 -11.83 10.43 12.35
C GLU A 232 -13.24 10.36 11.75
N ILE A 233 -13.38 10.51 10.42
CA ILE A 233 -14.69 10.43 9.74
C ILE A 233 -15.31 9.04 9.90
N ILE A 234 -14.47 7.99 9.91
CA ILE A 234 -14.92 6.61 10.09
C ILE A 234 -15.32 6.36 11.55
N ALA A 235 -14.51 6.80 12.50
CA ALA A 235 -14.74 6.64 13.94
C ALA A 235 -16.01 7.36 14.41
N GLU A 236 -16.23 8.60 13.99
CA GLU A 236 -17.38 9.42 14.41
C GLU A 236 -18.73 8.74 14.13
N LYS A 237 -18.83 7.93 13.06
CA LYS A 237 -20.05 7.18 12.80
C LYS A 237 -20.22 5.96 13.69
N LYS A 238 -19.14 5.26 14.04
CA LYS A 238 -19.23 4.11 14.95
C LYS A 238 -19.80 4.57 16.29
N ASP A 239 -19.36 5.74 16.74
CA ASP A 239 -19.87 6.39 17.94
C ASP A 239 -21.35 6.80 17.77
N ASP A 240 -21.72 7.48 16.68
CA ASP A 240 -23.13 7.83 16.41
C ASP A 240 -24.03 6.58 16.40
N GLU A 241 -23.63 5.52 15.69
CA GLU A 241 -24.39 4.27 15.56
C GLU A 241 -24.56 3.57 16.92
N SER A 242 -23.51 3.54 17.75
CA SER A 242 -23.55 2.98 19.11
C SER A 242 -24.56 3.70 20.02
N VAL A 243 -24.63 5.03 19.93
CA VAL A 243 -25.56 5.87 20.71
C VAL A 243 -27.01 5.63 20.27
N TYR A 244 -27.26 5.40 18.98
CA TYR A 244 -28.61 5.09 18.49
C TYR A 244 -29.07 3.68 18.85
N THR A 245 -28.18 2.68 18.84
CA THR A 245 -28.51 1.31 19.28
C THR A 245 -28.82 1.24 20.77
N ASP A 246 -28.07 1.96 21.62
CA ASP A 246 -28.34 2.04 23.07
C ASP A 246 -29.67 2.78 23.36
N GLY A 247 -30.06 3.72 22.50
CA GLY A 247 -31.34 4.44 22.61
C GLY A 247 -32.59 3.65 22.19
N SER A 248 -32.47 2.49 21.55
CA SER A 248 -33.60 1.71 21.02
C SER A 248 -34.04 0.55 21.93
N VAL A 249 -33.32 0.24 23.01
CA VAL A 249 -33.76 -0.70 24.04
C VAL A 249 -34.47 0.10 25.14
N GLY A 250 -35.78 0.26 24.96
CA GLY A 250 -36.63 0.94 25.93
C GLY A 250 -36.66 0.20 27.27
N ASN A 251 -36.00 0.76 28.27
CA ASN A 251 -36.46 0.72 29.66
C ASN A 251 -36.06 2.03 30.34
N TRP A 252 -37.03 2.93 30.53
CA TRP A 252 -36.89 4.09 31.42
C TRP A 252 -36.83 3.60 32.88
N SER A 253 -35.62 3.23 33.32
CA SER A 253 -35.28 3.13 34.73
C SER A 253 -34.35 4.30 35.04
N THR A 254 -34.62 5.02 36.12
CA THR A 254 -33.76 6.08 36.67
C THR A 254 -32.27 5.74 36.56
N PRO A 255 -31.38 6.66 36.17
CA PRO A 255 -29.95 6.39 36.12
C PRO A 255 -29.46 6.23 37.56
N SER A 256 -29.43 4.98 38.03
CA SER A 256 -28.48 4.62 39.07
C SER A 256 -27.12 4.88 38.45
N SER A 257 -26.34 5.77 39.08
CA SER A 257 -24.96 6.04 38.65
C SER A 257 -24.31 4.72 38.29
N PRO A 258 -23.82 4.52 37.05
CA PRO A 258 -22.89 3.44 36.85
C PRO A 258 -21.74 3.80 37.77
N ALA A 259 -21.58 3.05 38.86
CA ALA A 259 -20.28 2.90 39.48
C ALA A 259 -19.42 2.33 38.36
N ARG A 260 -18.87 3.23 37.54
CA ARG A 260 -17.83 2.95 36.57
C ARG A 260 -16.83 2.21 37.43
N SER A 261 -16.77 0.89 37.29
CA SER A 261 -15.60 0.18 37.75
C SER A 261 -14.50 0.90 36.99
N ARG A 262 -13.77 1.73 37.73
CA ARG A 262 -12.51 2.24 37.23
C ARG A 262 -11.68 0.99 37.15
N VAL A 263 -11.79 0.28 36.02
CA VAL A 263 -10.72 -0.55 35.53
C VAL A 263 -9.58 0.44 35.48
N HIS A 264 -8.77 0.45 36.52
CA HIS A 264 -7.51 1.15 36.47
C HIS A 264 -6.83 0.52 35.25
N PRO A 265 -6.59 1.27 34.16
CA PRO A 265 -5.77 0.74 33.10
C PRO A 265 -4.49 0.32 33.79
N ARG A 266 -4.21 -1.00 33.80
CA ARG A 266 -2.95 -1.51 34.33
C ARG A 266 -1.89 -0.64 33.67
N PRO A 267 -1.00 0.01 34.43
CA PRO A 267 -0.05 0.92 33.84
C PRO A 267 0.72 0.14 32.79
N PHE A 268 0.48 0.44 31.51
CA PHE A 268 1.24 -0.13 30.41
C PHE A 268 2.70 0.11 30.78
N LYS A 269 3.44 -0.97 30.98
CA LYS A 269 4.84 -0.91 31.34
C LYS A 269 5.53 -0.30 30.13
N LYS A 270 5.74 1.03 30.15
CA LYS A 270 6.32 1.77 29.03
C LYS A 270 7.62 1.08 28.65
N VAL A 271 7.61 0.39 27.52
CA VAL A 271 8.78 -0.29 26.99
C VAL A 271 9.77 0.83 26.64
N GLY A 272 11.01 0.70 27.12
CA GLY A 272 12.01 1.74 26.87
C GLY A 272 12.25 1.89 25.37
N PHE A 273 12.43 3.11 24.86
CA PHE A 273 12.62 3.37 23.43
C PHE A 273 13.72 2.51 22.78
N LEU A 274 14.79 2.20 23.53
CA LEU A 274 15.88 1.34 23.06
C LEU A 274 15.50 -0.14 22.95
N GLN A 275 14.51 -0.59 23.71
CA GLN A 275 14.06 -1.98 23.75
C GLN A 275 13.15 -2.34 22.57
N ILE A 276 12.62 -1.34 21.84
CA ILE A 276 11.92 -1.52 20.56
C ILE A 276 12.85 -2.09 19.49
N TRP A 277 14.14 -1.71 19.52
CA TRP A 277 15.10 -1.96 18.45
C TRP A 277 15.69 -3.37 18.51
N THR A 278 14.86 -4.37 18.25
CA THR A 278 15.33 -5.75 18.07
C THR A 278 16.03 -5.90 16.72
N SER A 279 16.87 -6.93 16.58
CA SER A 279 17.49 -7.24 15.29
C SER A 279 16.47 -7.50 14.18
N ASN A 280 15.30 -8.06 14.53
CA ASN A 280 14.23 -8.29 13.56
C ASN A 280 13.62 -6.97 13.06
N VAL A 281 13.31 -6.03 13.97
CA VAL A 281 12.81 -4.69 13.61
C VAL A 281 13.80 -3.95 12.71
N ILE A 282 15.10 -3.96 13.07
CA ILE A 282 16.13 -3.30 12.26
C ILE A 282 16.25 -3.94 10.86
N LEU A 283 16.20 -5.27 10.78
CA LEU A 283 16.23 -5.98 9.48
C LEU A 283 15.00 -5.65 8.63
N THR A 284 13.80 -5.60 9.22
CA THR A 284 12.57 -5.22 8.53
C THR A 284 12.63 -3.79 8.03
N LEU A 285 13.09 -2.84 8.85
CA LEU A 285 13.27 -1.44 8.44
C LEU A 285 14.33 -1.29 7.34
N THR A 286 15.39 -2.10 7.39
CA THR A 286 16.40 -2.11 6.31
C THR A 286 15.82 -2.68 5.03
N ALA A 287 15.02 -3.76 5.09
CA ALA A 287 14.32 -4.29 3.94
C ALA A 287 13.34 -3.26 3.34
N GLN A 288 12.66 -2.49 4.20
CA GLN A 288 11.79 -1.38 3.78
C GLN A 288 12.56 -0.28 3.05
N PHE A 289 13.75 0.09 3.56
CA PHE A 289 14.62 1.05 2.89
C PHE A 289 15.01 0.58 1.50
N LEU A 290 15.56 -0.64 1.39
CA LEU A 290 16.04 -1.19 0.12
C LEU A 290 14.90 -1.28 -0.89
N LEU A 291 13.74 -1.80 -0.45
CA LEU A 291 12.53 -1.87 -1.28
C LEU A 291 12.12 -0.51 -1.84
N ALA A 292 11.96 0.48 -0.97
CA ALA A 292 11.55 1.83 -1.38
C ALA A 292 12.62 2.49 -2.26
N PHE A 293 13.91 2.25 -1.98
CA PHE A 293 15.01 2.79 -2.75
C PHE A 293 14.99 2.27 -4.19
N HIS A 294 14.93 0.95 -4.37
CA HIS A 294 15.04 0.35 -5.69
C HIS A 294 13.81 0.53 -6.55
N THR A 295 12.62 0.52 -5.95
CA THR A 295 11.38 0.81 -6.66
C THR A 295 11.33 2.26 -7.14
N SER A 296 11.72 3.21 -6.29
CA SER A 296 11.77 4.64 -6.62
C SER A 296 12.84 4.96 -7.67
N ALA A 297 14.05 4.41 -7.50
CA ALA A 297 15.14 4.54 -8.48
C ALA A 297 14.76 3.95 -9.83
N PHE A 298 14.19 2.74 -9.88
CA PHE A 298 13.74 2.12 -11.12
C PHE A 298 12.72 2.99 -11.85
N ASN A 299 11.73 3.50 -11.12
CA ASN A 299 10.67 4.33 -11.68
C ASN A 299 11.25 5.60 -12.31
N SER A 300 12.07 6.33 -11.55
CA SER A 300 12.77 7.53 -12.02
C SER A 300 13.62 7.26 -13.26
N MET A 301 14.49 6.25 -13.19
CA MET A 301 15.40 5.87 -14.26
C MET A 301 14.65 5.46 -15.52
N THR A 302 13.53 4.74 -15.40
CA THR A 302 12.72 4.29 -16.54
C THR A 302 12.22 5.47 -17.36
N PHE A 303 11.68 6.49 -16.70
CA PHE A 303 11.11 7.66 -17.37
C PHE A 303 12.13 8.62 -17.95
N VAL A 304 13.38 8.54 -17.49
CA VAL A 304 14.50 9.27 -18.09
C VAL A 304 15.11 8.46 -19.25
N PHE A 305 15.20 7.13 -19.09
CA PHE A 305 15.75 6.20 -20.07
C PHE A 305 14.89 6.04 -21.33
N LEU A 306 13.57 6.02 -21.20
CA LEU A 306 12.64 5.88 -22.32
C LEU A 306 12.82 6.99 -23.39
N PRO A 307 12.82 8.28 -23.03
CA PRO A 307 13.01 9.38 -23.98
C PRO A 307 14.47 9.67 -24.32
N ALA A 308 15.44 9.20 -23.52
CA ALA A 308 16.86 9.42 -23.80
C ALA A 308 17.24 8.87 -25.19
N PRO A 309 18.01 9.62 -26.00
CA PRO A 309 18.37 9.22 -27.36
C PRO A 309 19.08 7.86 -27.43
N ARG A 310 18.78 7.09 -28.48
CA ARG A 310 19.52 5.86 -28.79
C ARG A 310 20.95 6.20 -29.19
N ALA A 311 21.92 5.44 -28.68
CA ALA A 311 23.29 5.56 -29.13
C ALA A 311 23.44 5.05 -30.59
N PRO A 312 24.47 5.53 -31.34
CA PRO A 312 24.77 5.02 -32.67
C PRO A 312 24.98 3.50 -32.67
N GLU A 313 24.59 2.79 -33.74
CA GLU A 313 24.64 1.31 -33.78
C GLU A 313 26.06 0.75 -33.61
N ASN A 314 27.05 1.52 -34.03
CA ASN A 314 28.48 1.29 -33.95
C ASN A 314 29.11 1.64 -32.58
N SER A 315 28.34 2.15 -31.62
CA SER A 315 28.82 2.42 -30.25
C SER A 315 28.91 1.17 -29.38
N ARG A 316 28.32 0.04 -29.80
CA ARG A 316 28.30 -1.20 -29.02
C ARG A 316 29.64 -1.93 -29.09
N GLN A 317 30.22 -2.21 -27.93
CA GLN A 317 31.44 -3.00 -27.78
C GLN A 317 31.16 -4.21 -26.87
N GLY A 318 30.63 -5.29 -27.45
CA GLY A 318 30.33 -6.53 -26.72
C GLY A 318 28.98 -6.54 -26.00
N LEU A 319 28.90 -7.32 -24.90
CA LEU A 319 27.67 -7.56 -24.14
C LEU A 319 27.39 -6.52 -23.05
N PHE A 320 28.44 -5.87 -22.50
CA PHE A 320 28.32 -4.97 -21.35
C PHE A 320 28.62 -3.49 -21.66
N HIS A 321 29.27 -3.18 -22.78
CA HIS A 321 29.48 -1.80 -23.24
C HIS A 321 28.51 -1.44 -24.36
N PHE A 322 27.39 -0.84 -23.96
CA PHE A 322 26.43 -0.18 -24.82
C PHE A 322 25.74 0.93 -24.03
N GLY A 323 25.27 1.96 -24.74
CA GLY A 323 24.74 3.18 -24.14
C GLY A 323 23.47 3.67 -24.82
N GLY A 324 22.98 4.82 -24.37
CA GLY A 324 21.76 5.45 -24.87
C GLY A 324 20.48 4.94 -24.21
N GLY A 325 19.36 5.52 -24.63
CA GLY A 325 18.00 5.14 -24.22
C GLY A 325 17.17 4.59 -25.36
N LEU A 326 15.84 4.64 -25.24
CA LEU A 326 14.92 4.15 -26.28
C LEU A 326 14.54 5.20 -27.32
N GLY A 327 14.79 6.49 -27.04
CA GLY A 327 14.52 7.62 -27.93
C GLY A 327 13.03 7.82 -28.21
N LEU A 328 12.15 7.48 -27.26
CA LEU A 328 10.71 7.55 -27.43
C LEU A 328 10.18 8.99 -27.23
N PRO A 329 9.34 9.51 -28.14
CA PRO A 329 8.67 10.78 -27.92
C PRO A 329 7.76 10.72 -26.69
N SER A 330 7.47 11.87 -26.08
CA SER A 330 6.67 12.00 -24.85
C SER A 330 5.31 11.29 -24.92
N SER A 331 4.65 11.29 -26.09
CA SER A 331 3.39 10.56 -26.30
C SER A 331 3.52 9.04 -26.12
N ARG A 332 4.65 8.47 -26.55
CA ARG A 332 4.97 7.04 -26.34
C ARG A 332 5.43 6.76 -24.92
N VAL A 333 6.09 7.70 -24.26
CA VAL A 333 6.38 7.58 -22.81
C VAL A 333 5.07 7.53 -22.02
N GLY A 334 4.09 8.37 -22.35
CA GLY A 334 2.75 8.31 -21.74
C GLY A 334 2.03 6.97 -21.99
N LEU A 335 2.14 6.41 -23.20
CA LEU A 335 1.61 5.07 -23.50
C LEU A 335 2.32 3.98 -22.66
N ALA A 336 3.63 4.11 -22.45
CA ALA A 336 4.39 3.21 -21.59
C ALA A 336 3.89 3.26 -20.14
N THR A 337 3.62 4.45 -19.59
CA THR A 337 2.97 4.61 -18.27
C THR A 337 1.59 3.96 -18.22
N ALA A 338 0.80 4.09 -19.29
CA ALA A 338 -0.53 3.48 -19.35
C ALA A 338 -0.48 1.94 -19.31
N ILE A 339 0.51 1.31 -19.98
CA ILE A 339 0.73 -0.14 -19.91
C ILE A 339 1.00 -0.60 -18.47
N VAL A 340 1.82 0.16 -17.74
CA VAL A 340 2.13 -0.12 -16.32
C VAL A 340 0.82 -0.17 -15.50
N GLY A 341 -0.06 0.82 -15.68
CA GLY A 341 -1.37 0.87 -15.01
C GLY A 341 -2.31 -0.25 -15.45
N LEU A 342 -2.34 -0.56 -16.75
CA LEU A 342 -3.19 -1.61 -17.33
C LEU A 342 -2.84 -3.01 -16.80
N ILE A 343 -1.56 -3.29 -16.54
CA ILE A 343 -1.11 -4.55 -15.94
C ILE A 343 -1.37 -4.55 -14.43
N GLY A 344 -1.08 -3.43 -13.77
CA GLY A 344 -1.15 -3.31 -12.32
C GLY A 344 -2.55 -3.47 -11.76
N LEU A 345 -3.55 -2.83 -12.39
CA LEU A 345 -4.90 -2.77 -11.86
C LEU A 345 -5.57 -4.15 -11.76
N PRO A 346 -5.56 -4.99 -12.81
CA PRO A 346 -6.09 -6.35 -12.70
C PRO A 346 -5.31 -7.19 -11.67
N LEU A 347 -3.98 -7.05 -11.60
CA LEU A 347 -3.16 -7.78 -10.65
C LEU A 347 -3.53 -7.44 -9.19
N GLN A 348 -3.70 -6.16 -8.86
CA GLN A 348 -4.09 -5.74 -7.52
C GLN A 348 -5.52 -6.15 -7.17
N ILE A 349 -6.48 -5.99 -8.07
CA ILE A 349 -7.90 -6.23 -7.75
C ILE A 349 -8.22 -7.73 -7.69
N PHE A 350 -7.68 -8.52 -8.62
CA PHE A 350 -8.11 -9.92 -8.78
C PHE A 350 -7.09 -10.94 -8.27
N PHE A 351 -5.79 -10.67 -8.43
CA PHE A 351 -4.75 -11.67 -8.16
C PHE A 351 -4.15 -11.52 -6.76
N TYR A 352 -3.88 -10.29 -6.33
CA TYR A 352 -3.23 -10.02 -5.05
C TYR A 352 -3.99 -10.63 -3.86
N PRO A 353 -5.29 -10.39 -3.63
CA PRO A 353 -6.00 -10.93 -2.47
C PRO A 353 -6.02 -12.47 -2.44
N ARG A 354 -6.17 -13.09 -3.62
CA ARG A 354 -6.26 -14.56 -3.76
C ARG A 354 -4.94 -15.28 -3.50
N ILE A 355 -3.83 -14.65 -3.87
CA ILE A 355 -2.49 -15.23 -3.71
C ILE A 355 -1.96 -14.93 -2.31
N GLN A 356 -2.16 -13.70 -1.81
CA GLN A 356 -1.70 -13.27 -0.49
C GLN A 356 -2.29 -14.13 0.63
N THR A 357 -3.60 -14.39 0.59
CA THR A 357 -4.30 -15.24 1.58
C THR A 357 -3.80 -16.69 1.61
N LYS A 358 -3.22 -17.19 0.52
CA LYS A 358 -2.71 -18.57 0.42
C LYS A 358 -1.24 -18.69 0.81
N LEU A 359 -0.41 -17.72 0.43
CA LEU A 359 1.04 -17.79 0.63
C LEU A 359 1.47 -17.22 2.00
N GLY A 360 0.69 -16.29 2.55
CA GLY A 360 1.11 -15.48 3.69
C GLY A 360 2.14 -14.41 3.32
N THR A 361 2.37 -13.48 4.23
CA THR A 361 3.14 -12.25 3.95
C THR A 361 4.60 -12.50 3.61
N LEU A 362 5.34 -13.19 4.49
CA LEU A 362 6.78 -13.38 4.30
C LEU A 362 7.11 -14.25 3.09
N THR A 363 6.27 -15.26 2.81
CA THR A 363 6.42 -16.11 1.63
C THR A 363 6.12 -15.35 0.35
N SER A 364 5.08 -14.52 0.32
CA SER A 364 4.80 -13.61 -0.81
C SER A 364 5.99 -12.70 -1.08
N PHE A 365 6.54 -12.07 -0.04
CA PHE A 365 7.70 -11.18 -0.18
C PHE A 365 8.90 -11.93 -0.79
N ARG A 366 9.25 -13.12 -0.26
CA ARG A 366 10.35 -13.95 -0.78
C ARG A 366 10.13 -14.45 -2.21
N THR A 367 8.87 -14.71 -2.59
CA THR A 367 8.54 -15.26 -3.92
C THR A 367 8.52 -14.19 -5.00
N PHE A 368 7.99 -13.01 -4.69
CA PHE A 368 7.76 -11.96 -5.68
C PHE A 368 8.90 -10.93 -5.79
N LEU A 369 9.74 -10.75 -4.77
CA LEU A 369 10.89 -9.84 -4.83
C LEU A 369 11.88 -10.15 -5.96
N PRO A 370 12.24 -11.41 -6.27
CA PRO A 370 13.16 -11.70 -7.37
C PRO A 370 12.72 -11.19 -8.75
N PHE A 371 11.43 -10.95 -8.98
CA PHE A 371 10.96 -10.39 -10.25
C PHE A 371 11.51 -8.97 -10.51
N SER A 372 11.76 -8.17 -9.47
CA SER A 372 12.40 -6.86 -9.59
C SER A 372 13.82 -6.90 -10.16
N PRO A 373 14.80 -7.60 -9.56
CA PRO A 373 16.15 -7.67 -10.11
C PRO A 373 16.18 -8.32 -11.49
N PHE A 374 15.28 -9.27 -11.80
CA PHE A 374 15.13 -9.78 -13.17
C PHE A 374 14.72 -8.68 -14.16
N ALA A 375 13.73 -7.85 -13.80
CA ALA A 375 13.34 -6.71 -14.62
C ALA A 375 14.53 -5.75 -14.83
N TYR A 376 15.32 -5.49 -13.78
CA TYR A 376 16.44 -4.55 -13.82
C TYR A 376 17.58 -5.06 -14.71
N VAL A 377 17.89 -6.36 -14.64
CA VAL A 377 18.87 -6.98 -15.53
C VAL A 377 18.46 -6.87 -17.00
N LEU A 378 17.17 -7.04 -17.29
CA LEU A 378 16.64 -7.04 -18.65
C LEU A 378 16.44 -5.63 -19.25
N MET A 379 16.16 -4.63 -18.41
CA MET A 379 15.83 -3.26 -18.81
C MET A 379 16.81 -2.62 -19.82
N PRO A 380 18.15 -2.63 -19.60
CA PRO A 380 19.08 -2.00 -20.54
C PRO A 380 19.13 -2.71 -21.90
N PHE A 381 18.84 -4.01 -21.98
CA PHE A 381 18.88 -4.75 -23.24
C PHE A 381 17.78 -4.33 -24.22
N LEU A 382 16.77 -3.57 -23.78
CA LEU A 382 15.77 -2.96 -24.66
C LEU A 382 16.40 -2.00 -25.68
N VAL A 383 17.58 -1.42 -25.39
CA VAL A 383 18.31 -0.57 -26.34
C VAL A 383 18.86 -1.37 -27.51
N VAL A 384 19.24 -2.63 -27.27
CA VAL A 384 19.85 -3.52 -28.26
C VAL A 384 18.81 -4.03 -29.27
N LEU A 385 17.53 -3.99 -28.92
CA LEU A 385 16.46 -4.45 -29.79
C LEU A 385 16.34 -3.58 -31.06
N PRO A 386 16.04 -4.21 -32.22
CA PRO A 386 15.82 -3.49 -33.46
C PRO A 386 14.69 -2.47 -33.31
N ARG A 387 14.66 -1.44 -34.16
CA ARG A 387 13.67 -0.35 -34.10
C ARG A 387 12.26 -0.76 -34.56
N ILE A 388 11.86 -2.00 -34.29
CA ILE A 388 10.63 -2.62 -34.75
C ILE A 388 9.61 -2.57 -33.60
N PRO A 389 8.50 -1.83 -33.74
CA PRO A 389 7.51 -1.67 -32.67
C PRO A 389 6.98 -2.98 -32.11
N TRP A 390 6.71 -3.97 -32.97
CA TRP A 390 6.20 -5.29 -32.59
C TRP A 390 7.19 -6.16 -31.80
N ILE A 391 8.45 -5.74 -31.68
CA ILE A 391 9.47 -6.39 -30.83
C ILE A 391 9.69 -5.57 -29.56
N VAL A 392 9.88 -4.25 -29.72
CA VAL A 392 10.19 -3.34 -28.60
C VAL A 392 9.05 -3.29 -27.59
N TRP A 393 7.80 -3.14 -28.05
CA TRP A 393 6.66 -3.00 -27.14
C TRP A 393 6.37 -4.26 -26.34
N PRO A 394 6.27 -5.47 -26.93
CA PRO A 394 6.11 -6.68 -26.14
C PRO A 394 7.28 -6.94 -25.17
N SER A 395 8.52 -6.66 -25.59
CA SER A 395 9.69 -6.79 -24.72
C SER A 395 9.65 -5.81 -23.55
N PHE A 396 9.30 -4.54 -23.81
CA PHE A 396 9.12 -3.53 -22.77
C PHE A 396 7.98 -3.93 -21.81
N THR A 397 6.83 -4.34 -22.34
CA THR A 397 5.69 -4.83 -21.55
C THR A 397 6.06 -6.02 -20.68
N PHE A 398 6.87 -6.95 -21.19
CA PHE A 398 7.38 -8.08 -20.40
C PHE A 398 8.27 -7.62 -19.25
N VAL A 399 9.28 -6.78 -19.53
CA VAL A 399 10.22 -6.28 -18.50
C VAL A 399 9.48 -5.48 -17.43
N VAL A 400 8.62 -4.55 -17.84
CA VAL A 400 7.81 -3.76 -16.90
C VAL A 400 6.80 -4.65 -16.18
N GLY A 401 6.22 -5.63 -16.85
CA GLY A 401 5.29 -6.59 -16.23
C GLY A 401 5.93 -7.35 -15.07
N LEU A 402 7.18 -7.81 -15.22
CA LEU A 402 7.93 -8.41 -14.10
C LEU A 402 8.03 -7.44 -12.91
N GLN A 403 8.36 -6.17 -13.18
CA GLN A 403 8.46 -5.17 -12.12
C GLN A 403 7.11 -4.86 -11.47
N VAL A 404 6.03 -4.77 -12.27
CA VAL A 404 4.68 -4.51 -11.77
C VAL A 404 4.20 -5.67 -10.89
N ILE A 405 4.40 -6.91 -11.32
CA ILE A 405 4.10 -8.10 -10.52
C ILE A 405 4.83 -8.00 -9.19
N SER A 406 6.15 -7.77 -9.22
CA SER A 406 6.97 -7.67 -8.01
C SER A 406 6.41 -6.66 -7.00
N ARG A 407 6.29 -5.39 -7.38
CA ARG A 407 5.84 -4.33 -6.46
C ARG A 407 4.40 -4.54 -5.95
N THR A 408 3.51 -5.13 -6.77
CA THR A 408 2.11 -5.37 -6.38
C THR A 408 1.99 -6.30 -5.17
N PHE A 409 2.87 -7.30 -5.07
CA PHE A 409 2.86 -8.22 -3.93
C PHE A 409 3.70 -7.71 -2.75
N ILE A 410 4.77 -6.99 -3.05
CA ILE A 410 5.77 -6.66 -2.03
C ILE A 410 5.38 -5.42 -1.24
N LEU A 411 4.76 -4.41 -1.84
CA LEU A 411 4.43 -3.16 -1.14
C LEU A 411 3.52 -3.42 0.08
N PRO A 412 2.36 -4.12 -0.05
CA PRO A 412 1.58 -4.52 1.12
C PRO A 412 2.33 -5.42 2.08
N ALA A 413 3.05 -6.41 1.53
CA ALA A 413 3.73 -7.39 2.36
C ALA A 413 4.79 -6.73 3.25
N SER A 414 5.42 -5.67 2.75
CA SER A 414 6.42 -4.90 3.49
C SER A 414 5.84 -4.22 4.71
N VAL A 415 4.60 -3.77 4.62
CA VAL A 415 3.92 -3.12 5.72
C VAL A 415 3.45 -4.12 6.74
N ILE A 416 2.82 -5.20 6.27
CA ILE A 416 2.34 -6.25 7.16
C ILE A 416 3.53 -6.84 7.93
N LEU A 417 4.71 -6.91 7.31
CA LEU A 417 5.94 -7.34 7.97
C LEU A 417 6.42 -6.35 9.06
N VAL A 418 6.19 -5.04 8.89
CA VAL A 418 6.46 -4.05 9.96
C VAL A 418 5.48 -4.25 11.12
N ASN A 419 4.21 -4.52 10.83
CA ASN A 419 3.23 -4.83 11.87
C ASN A 419 3.65 -6.09 12.65
N ASN A 420 3.97 -7.17 11.93
CA ASN A 420 4.31 -8.47 12.50
C ASN A 420 5.67 -8.52 13.22
N CYS A 421 6.51 -7.49 13.09
CA CYS A 421 7.80 -7.43 13.80
C CYS A 421 7.70 -6.72 15.16
N VAL A 422 6.57 -6.11 15.48
CA VAL A 422 6.30 -5.43 16.74
C VAL A 422 5.46 -6.33 17.65
N THR A 423 5.93 -6.55 18.87
CA THR A 423 5.27 -7.43 19.86
C THR A 423 4.31 -6.70 20.80
N ASP A 424 4.42 -5.36 20.90
CA ASP A 424 3.62 -4.54 21.80
C ASP A 424 2.85 -3.47 20.99
N PRO A 425 1.49 -3.47 21.04
CA PRO A 425 0.67 -2.50 20.32
C PRO A 425 1.02 -1.03 20.62
N SER A 426 1.50 -0.73 21.84
CA SER A 426 1.87 0.64 22.24
C SER A 426 3.06 1.22 21.48
N MET A 427 3.84 0.36 20.80
CA MET A 427 5.03 0.76 20.05
C MET A 427 4.84 0.69 18.53
N LEU A 428 3.72 0.12 18.07
CA LEU A 428 3.42 -0.09 16.65
C LEU A 428 3.56 1.21 15.90
N GLY A 429 2.98 2.24 16.50
CA GLY A 429 3.06 3.58 16.03
C GLY A 429 4.44 4.16 15.78
N THR A 430 5.26 4.19 16.84
CA THR A 430 6.64 4.66 16.74
C THR A 430 7.44 3.90 15.67
N VAL A 431 7.29 2.58 15.59
CA VAL A 431 8.01 1.75 14.61
C VAL A 431 7.57 2.10 13.19
N HIS A 432 6.28 2.30 12.99
CA HIS A 432 5.73 2.68 11.72
C HIS A 432 6.09 4.10 11.30
N GLY A 433 6.08 5.07 12.21
CA GLY A 433 6.60 6.41 11.96
C GLY A 433 8.06 6.39 11.52
N VAL A 434 8.89 5.51 12.11
CA VAL A 434 10.27 5.31 11.64
C VAL A 434 10.32 4.58 10.30
N ALA A 435 9.54 3.52 10.10
CA ALA A 435 9.46 2.79 8.83
C ALA A 435 9.09 3.73 7.66
N GLN A 436 8.12 4.61 7.87
CA GLN A 436 7.73 5.63 6.91
C GLN A 436 8.85 6.63 6.67
N SER A 437 9.50 7.13 7.72
CA SER A 437 10.64 8.05 7.57
C SER A 437 11.79 7.44 6.76
N VAL A 438 12.11 6.17 7.03
CA VAL A 438 13.12 5.39 6.29
C VAL A 438 12.72 5.22 4.83
N SER A 439 11.44 4.92 4.58
CA SER A 439 10.88 4.76 3.25
C SER A 439 10.92 6.09 2.45
N SER A 440 10.53 7.21 3.06
CA SER A 440 10.60 8.54 2.43
C SER A 440 12.04 8.98 2.14
N ALA A 441 12.99 8.66 3.03
CA ALA A 441 14.42 8.91 2.78
C ALA A 441 14.91 8.10 1.56
N ALA A 442 14.51 6.84 1.45
CA ALA A 442 14.81 6.00 0.30
C ALA A 442 14.23 6.55 -1.01
N ARG A 443 12.98 7.05 -1.00
CA ARG A 443 12.31 7.70 -2.14
C ARG A 443 12.91 9.05 -2.52
N THR A 444 13.58 9.70 -1.59
CA THR A 444 14.36 10.91 -1.88
C THR A 444 15.67 10.56 -2.58
N LEU A 445 16.38 9.55 -2.06
CA LEU A 445 17.68 9.15 -2.56
C LEU A 445 17.61 8.35 -3.87
N GLY A 446 16.57 7.54 -4.07
CA GLY A 446 16.41 6.66 -5.22
C GLY A 446 16.45 7.40 -6.56
N PRO A 447 15.56 8.38 -6.81
CA PRO A 447 15.56 9.18 -8.03
C PRO A 447 16.84 10.00 -8.21
N PHE A 448 17.39 10.55 -7.13
CA PHE A 448 18.62 11.33 -7.17
C PHE A 448 19.82 10.47 -7.61
N LEU A 449 20.06 9.35 -6.93
CA LEU A 449 21.15 8.42 -7.25
C LEU A 449 20.92 7.68 -8.55
N GLY A 450 19.68 7.29 -8.85
CA GLY A 450 19.28 6.65 -10.10
C GLY A 450 19.49 7.56 -11.31
N GLY A 451 19.04 8.81 -11.24
CA GLY A 451 19.23 9.81 -12.30
C GLY A 451 20.71 10.17 -12.51
N TRP A 452 21.48 10.30 -11.43
CA TRP A 452 22.93 10.49 -11.49
C TRP A 452 23.65 9.28 -12.10
N GLY A 453 23.34 8.07 -11.62
CA GLY A 453 23.93 6.82 -12.11
C GLY A 453 23.58 6.53 -13.57
N LEU A 454 22.35 6.81 -14.00
CA LEU A 454 21.94 6.75 -15.40
C LEU A 454 22.72 7.78 -16.24
N GLY A 455 22.97 8.97 -15.69
CA GLY A 455 23.84 9.97 -16.30
C GLY A 455 25.27 9.45 -16.54
N LEU A 456 25.87 8.82 -15.52
CA LEU A 456 27.20 8.19 -15.65
C LEU A 456 27.20 7.04 -16.66
N GLY A 457 26.12 6.25 -16.71
CA GLY A 457 25.96 5.18 -17.69
C GLY A 457 25.85 5.69 -19.12
N LEU A 458 25.20 6.84 -19.34
CA LEU A 458 25.12 7.52 -20.62
C LEU A 458 26.49 8.11 -21.04
N GLU A 459 27.23 8.70 -20.11
CA GLU A 459 28.55 9.32 -20.37
C GLU A 459 29.63 8.28 -20.71
N ASN A 460 29.63 7.14 -20.01
CA ASN A 460 30.66 6.10 -20.16
C ASN A 460 30.25 4.96 -21.11
N ASN A 461 29.14 5.10 -21.85
CA ASN A 461 28.62 4.07 -22.76
C ASN A 461 28.40 2.70 -22.07
N MET A 462 27.90 2.74 -20.83
CA MET A 462 27.59 1.59 -19.99
C MET A 462 26.25 1.80 -19.29
N ILE A 463 25.17 1.91 -20.07
CA ILE A 463 23.85 2.20 -19.51
C ILE A 463 23.38 1.07 -18.58
N GLY A 464 23.79 -0.16 -18.84
CA GLY A 464 23.44 -1.32 -18.02
C GLY A 464 24.01 -1.29 -16.60
N ALA A 465 25.12 -0.59 -16.36
CA ALA A 465 25.82 -0.62 -15.07
C ALA A 465 24.93 -0.16 -13.90
N VAL A 466 24.17 0.92 -14.10
CA VAL A 466 23.26 1.44 -13.05
C VAL A 466 22.08 0.48 -12.80
N TRP A 467 21.55 -0.15 -13.84
CA TRP A 467 20.46 -1.12 -13.72
C TRP A 467 20.92 -2.40 -13.02
N TRP A 468 22.13 -2.88 -13.32
CA TRP A 468 22.70 -4.06 -12.65
C TRP A 468 23.11 -3.77 -11.21
N ALA A 469 23.60 -2.57 -10.92
CA ALA A 469 23.82 -2.14 -9.53
C ALA A 469 22.51 -2.15 -8.74
N LEU A 470 21.41 -1.69 -9.35
CA LEU A 470 20.07 -1.76 -8.76
C LEU A 470 19.58 -3.21 -8.58
N ALA A 471 19.89 -4.11 -9.53
CA ALA A 471 19.58 -5.52 -9.41
C ALA A 471 20.35 -6.17 -8.25
N VAL A 472 21.63 -5.85 -8.07
CA VAL A 472 22.45 -6.33 -6.96
C VAL A 472 21.87 -5.85 -5.63
N GLU A 473 21.51 -4.56 -5.53
CA GLU A 473 20.89 -4.00 -4.33
C GLU A 473 19.57 -4.72 -3.98
N SER A 474 18.71 -4.97 -4.96
CA SER A 474 17.43 -5.67 -4.73
C SER A 474 17.64 -7.14 -4.34
N LEU A 475 18.66 -7.81 -4.90
CA LEU A 475 19.05 -9.17 -4.50
C LEU A 475 19.63 -9.22 -3.08
N LEU A 476 20.35 -8.18 -2.64
CA LEU A 476 20.80 -8.07 -1.25
C LEU A 476 19.58 -7.94 -0.31
N GLY A 477 18.60 -7.10 -0.67
CA GLY A 477 17.33 -7.03 0.04
C GLY A 477 16.63 -8.40 0.12
N TRP A 478 16.61 -9.14 -0.99
CA TRP A 478 16.04 -10.49 -1.02
C TRP A 478 16.77 -11.49 -0.13
N ALA A 479 18.10 -11.48 -0.13
CA ALA A 479 18.90 -12.32 0.75
C ALA A 479 18.65 -11.99 2.23
N MET A 480 18.41 -10.71 2.57
CA MET A 480 18.09 -10.29 3.94
C MET A 480 16.75 -10.84 4.44
N LEU A 481 15.75 -11.00 3.57
CA LEU A 481 14.43 -11.54 3.94
C LEU A 481 14.50 -12.96 4.53
N TRP A 482 15.54 -13.73 4.21
CA TRP A 482 15.74 -15.07 4.76
C TRP A 482 16.19 -15.08 6.22
N ARG A 483 16.69 -13.94 6.72
CA ARG A 483 17.05 -13.74 8.13
C ARG A 483 15.92 -13.14 8.96
N ILE A 484 14.90 -12.56 8.30
CA ILE A 484 13.73 -11.99 8.97
C ILE A 484 12.81 -13.14 9.39
N TYR A 485 12.34 -13.06 10.64
CA TYR A 485 11.32 -13.95 11.18
C TYR A 485 10.00 -13.17 11.29
N GLU A 486 8.93 -13.80 10.81
CA GLU A 486 7.58 -13.30 11.02
C GLU A 486 7.17 -13.70 12.45
N GLY A 487 7.11 -12.71 13.35
CA GLY A 487 6.56 -12.94 14.69
C GLY A 487 5.11 -13.41 14.59
N LYS A 488 4.56 -14.04 15.64
CA LYS A 488 3.17 -14.51 15.67
C LYS A 488 2.10 -13.40 15.57
N GLY A 489 2.47 -12.16 15.26
CA GLY A 489 1.61 -10.99 15.47
C GLY A 489 1.37 -10.78 16.96
N ILE A 490 0.41 -9.91 17.28
CA ILE A 490 0.00 -9.63 18.66
C ILE A 490 -0.49 -10.95 19.30
N GLU A 491 0.27 -11.50 20.24
CA GLU A 491 -0.26 -12.54 21.13
C GLU A 491 -1.33 -11.87 21.99
N ASP A 492 -2.60 -12.17 21.72
CA ASP A 492 -3.66 -11.89 22.67
C ASP A 492 -3.29 -12.60 23.98
N LYS A 493 -2.84 -11.83 24.97
CA LYS A 493 -2.58 -12.28 26.35
C LYS A 493 -3.88 -12.63 27.07
N LYS A 494 -4.73 -13.45 26.46
CA LYS A 494 -5.92 -14.00 27.11
C LYS A 494 -5.67 -15.36 27.74
N ASP A 495 -4.62 -16.08 27.32
CA ASP A 495 -4.43 -17.48 27.76
C ASP A 495 -3.53 -17.65 28.99
N GLU A 496 -2.87 -16.61 29.52
CA GLU A 496 -2.00 -16.72 30.71
C GLU A 496 -2.71 -16.39 32.04
N VAL A 497 -3.99 -15.99 32.04
CA VAL A 497 -4.71 -15.61 33.26
C VAL A 497 -5.61 -16.73 33.80
N GLU A 498 -5.95 -17.73 33.00
CA GLU A 498 -6.78 -18.86 33.47
C GLU A 498 -5.98 -19.98 34.17
N GLU A 499 -4.66 -20.07 34.02
CA GLU A 499 -3.85 -21.13 34.67
C GLU A 499 -3.38 -20.80 36.11
N ASP A 500 -3.47 -19.54 36.55
CA ASP A 500 -3.07 -19.15 37.92
C ASP A 500 -4.26 -19.08 38.91
N GLU A 501 -5.49 -19.40 38.46
CA GLU A 501 -6.71 -19.44 39.31
C GLU A 501 -7.38 -20.83 39.41
N GLU A 502 -6.73 -21.93 39.00
CA GLU A 502 -7.18 -23.31 39.33
C GLU A 502 -6.51 -23.94 40.56
#